data_AF-A0A3N6F1I2-F1
#
_entry.id   AF-A0A3N6F1I2-F1
#
_cell.length_a   1.000
_cell.length_b   1.000
_cell.length_c   1.000
_cell.angle_alpha   90.00
_cell.angle_beta   90.00
_cell.angle_gamma   90.00
#
_symmetry.space_group_name_H-M   'P 1'
#
loop_
_entity.id
_entity.type
_entity.pdbx_description
1 polymer ?
#
loop_
_entity_poly.entity_id
_entity_poly.type
_entity_poly.pdbx_seq_one_letter_code
_entity_poly.pdbx_strand_id
1 'polypeptide(L)'
;MTGSEIPSSFRLAYVPGVTPTKWVRVWHQRLPGVPLELLQTSAAEAPGLLAERGADAGLVRLPVDRTLLSAIPLYTETTVVVIPKGHVATAAEEVSLADLADEVVLHPLDDLLDWEALPGRPAIERPATTADAVELVAAGVGVLLVPQSLARLHHRKDLTYRPVPQAPASRVALSWPQEETTPDLVEEFIGIVRGRTVNSTRGRVAAAAQPPAKEKARAKAKRAETGEGARRKPAPGRQGAADRRGTAPKGGRSGQAGKRGKPRGR
;
A
#
# COMPACT_ATOMS: atom_id res chain seq x y z
N MET A 1 15.01 -5.94 -39.34
CA MET A 1 14.68 -5.09 -38.19
C MET A 1 13.30 -5.48 -37.73
N THR A 2 13.22 -6.38 -36.75
CA THR A 2 11.98 -6.90 -36.18
C THR A 2 11.37 -5.81 -35.30
N GLY A 3 10.23 -5.25 -35.73
CA GLY A 3 9.47 -4.33 -34.89
C GLY A 3 8.99 -5.10 -33.67
N SER A 4 9.35 -4.64 -32.46
CA SER A 4 8.64 -5.06 -31.26
C SER A 4 7.20 -4.57 -31.41
N GLU A 5 6.28 -5.49 -31.70
CA GLU A 5 4.86 -5.25 -31.52
C GLU A 5 4.66 -4.92 -30.04
N ILE A 6 4.41 -3.65 -29.74
CA ILE A 6 3.97 -3.25 -28.41
C ILE A 6 2.66 -4.00 -28.18
N PRO A 7 2.56 -4.82 -27.11
CA PRO A 7 1.33 -5.56 -26.83
C PRO A 7 0.13 -4.60 -26.83
N SER A 8 -0.95 -5.01 -27.51
CA SER A 8 -2.14 -4.18 -27.68
C SER A 8 -2.88 -3.89 -26.37
N SER A 9 -2.54 -4.61 -25.29
CA SER A 9 -3.02 -4.38 -23.93
C SER A 9 -2.07 -5.00 -22.90
N PHE A 10 -2.24 -4.62 -21.63
CA PHE A 10 -1.58 -5.24 -20.48
C PHE A 10 -2.64 -5.82 -19.54
N ARG A 11 -2.60 -7.12 -19.29
CA ARG A 11 -3.54 -7.87 -18.46
C ARG A 11 -2.98 -8.04 -17.05
N LEU A 12 -3.64 -7.43 -16.08
CA LEU A 12 -3.27 -7.49 -14.67
C LEU A 12 -4.31 -8.31 -13.90
N ALA A 13 -3.91 -9.50 -13.45
CA ALA A 13 -4.69 -10.30 -12.54
C ALA A 13 -4.66 -9.71 -11.12
N TYR A 14 -5.74 -9.87 -10.34
CA TYR A 14 -5.74 -9.52 -8.93
C TYR A 14 -6.71 -10.38 -8.12
N VAL A 15 -6.26 -10.76 -6.92
CA VAL A 15 -7.01 -11.63 -6.01
C VAL A 15 -7.93 -10.85 -5.06
N PRO A 16 -8.92 -11.49 -4.42
CA PRO A 16 -9.79 -10.84 -3.44
C PRO A 16 -9.03 -10.12 -2.32
N GLY A 17 -9.55 -8.95 -1.93
CA GLY A 17 -8.95 -8.07 -0.93
C GLY A 17 -7.83 -7.17 -1.46
N VAL A 18 -7.28 -7.43 -2.64
CA VAL A 18 -6.25 -6.57 -3.23
C VAL A 18 -6.88 -5.49 -4.10
N THR A 19 -6.50 -4.23 -3.87
CA THR A 19 -7.06 -3.07 -4.59
C THR A 19 -6.03 -2.46 -5.54
N PRO A 20 -6.13 -2.68 -6.87
CA PRO A 20 -5.13 -2.21 -7.84
C PRO A 20 -5.22 -0.71 -8.16
N THR A 21 -6.26 -0.01 -7.69
CA THR A 21 -6.64 1.36 -8.10
C THR A 21 -5.49 2.36 -8.13
N LYS A 22 -4.60 2.31 -7.13
CA LYS A 22 -3.43 3.21 -7.07
C LYS A 22 -2.51 3.03 -8.28
N TRP A 23 -2.21 1.80 -8.67
CA TRP A 23 -1.30 1.51 -9.77
C TRP A 23 -1.98 1.66 -11.13
N VAL A 24 -3.25 1.30 -11.23
CA VAL A 24 -4.10 1.53 -12.42
C VAL A 24 -4.10 3.01 -12.82
N ARG A 25 -4.32 3.90 -11.85
CA ARG A 25 -4.30 5.35 -12.10
C ARG A 25 -2.95 5.82 -12.67
N VAL A 26 -1.84 5.32 -12.12
CA VAL A 26 -0.50 5.72 -12.58
C VAL A 26 -0.20 5.11 -13.95
N TRP A 27 -0.63 3.88 -14.23
CA TRP A 27 -0.52 3.27 -15.55
C TRP A 27 -1.20 4.11 -16.62
N HIS A 28 -2.47 4.46 -16.43
CA HIS A 28 -3.24 5.26 -17.39
C HIS A 28 -2.60 6.63 -17.66
N GLN A 29 -1.91 7.19 -16.67
CA GLN A 29 -1.19 8.45 -16.82
C GLN A 29 0.12 8.32 -17.61
N ARG A 30 0.81 7.18 -17.53
CA ARG A 30 2.12 6.96 -18.18
C ARG A 30 2.02 6.35 -19.56
N LEU A 31 1.07 5.44 -19.73
CA LEU A 31 0.86 4.65 -20.93
C LEU A 31 -0.59 4.82 -21.41
N PRO A 32 -1.01 6.05 -21.77
CA PRO A 32 -2.39 6.29 -22.20
C PRO A 32 -2.79 5.54 -23.47
N GLY A 33 -1.80 5.08 -24.26
CA GLY A 33 -2.02 4.29 -25.47
C GLY A 33 -2.00 2.77 -25.25
N VAL A 34 -1.77 2.28 -24.02
CA VAL A 34 -1.75 0.85 -23.71
C VAL A 34 -2.89 0.52 -22.73
N PRO A 35 -4.00 -0.07 -23.22
CA PRO A 35 -5.10 -0.51 -22.37
C PRO A 35 -4.64 -1.40 -21.21
N LEU A 36 -5.19 -1.17 -20.03
CA LEU A 36 -4.99 -2.01 -18.84
C LEU A 36 -6.25 -2.84 -18.59
N GLU A 37 -6.16 -4.14 -18.81
CA GLU A 37 -7.23 -5.09 -18.55
C GLU A 37 -7.09 -5.66 -17.14
N LEU A 38 -8.14 -5.54 -16.33
CA LEU A 38 -8.14 -6.04 -14.96
C LEU A 38 -8.89 -7.37 -14.90
N LEU A 39 -8.20 -8.43 -14.45
CA LEU A 39 -8.74 -9.79 -14.38
C LEU A 39 -8.89 -10.20 -12.90
N GLN A 40 -10.13 -10.33 -12.43
CA GLN A 40 -10.38 -10.93 -11.12
C GLN A 40 -10.24 -12.44 -11.21
N THR A 41 -9.52 -13.02 -10.25
CA THR A 41 -9.31 -14.47 -10.14
C THR A 41 -9.23 -14.85 -8.67
N SER A 42 -9.51 -16.12 -8.34
CA SER A 42 -9.29 -16.60 -6.97
C SER A 42 -7.81 -16.64 -6.63
N ALA A 43 -7.49 -16.64 -5.34
CA ALA A 43 -6.10 -16.78 -4.90
C ALA A 43 -5.49 -18.14 -5.28
N ALA A 44 -6.31 -19.19 -5.40
CA ALA A 44 -5.89 -20.52 -5.81
C ALA A 44 -5.57 -20.61 -7.31
N GLU A 45 -6.34 -19.93 -8.16
CA GLU A 45 -6.17 -19.97 -9.61
C GLU A 45 -5.09 -19.00 -10.11
N ALA A 46 -4.83 -17.90 -9.38
CA ALA A 46 -3.94 -16.85 -9.84
C ALA A 46 -2.53 -17.31 -10.25
N PRO A 47 -1.85 -18.22 -9.52
CA PRO A 47 -0.53 -18.71 -9.93
C PRO A 47 -0.57 -19.47 -11.26
N GLY A 48 -1.59 -20.31 -11.48
CA GLY A 48 -1.79 -21.04 -12.73
C GLY A 48 -2.08 -20.12 -13.90
N LEU A 49 -2.99 -19.15 -13.70
CA LEU A 49 -3.32 -18.13 -14.70
C LEU A 49 -2.08 -17.37 -15.17
N LEU A 50 -1.17 -17.03 -14.26
CA LEU A 50 0.10 -16.38 -14.60
C LEU A 50 1.03 -17.34 -15.34
N ALA A 51 1.25 -18.55 -14.82
CA ALA A 51 2.14 -19.53 -15.44
C ALA A 51 1.72 -19.87 -16.89
N GLU A 52 0.42 -19.92 -17.15
CA GLU A 52 -0.18 -20.17 -18.47
C GLU A 52 -0.27 -18.92 -19.36
N ARG A 53 0.23 -17.77 -18.88
CA ARG A 53 0.20 -16.48 -19.60
C ARG A 53 -1.21 -15.98 -19.91
N GLY A 54 -2.18 -16.38 -19.10
CA GLY A 54 -3.53 -15.83 -19.10
C GLY A 54 -3.59 -14.38 -18.58
N ALA A 55 -2.55 -13.94 -17.86
CA ALA A 55 -2.28 -12.55 -17.51
C ALA A 55 -0.77 -12.25 -17.62
N ASP A 56 -0.42 -10.98 -17.82
CA ASP A 56 0.98 -10.55 -17.99
C ASP A 56 1.66 -10.32 -16.63
N ALA A 57 0.88 -9.89 -15.63
CA ALA A 57 1.28 -9.81 -14.24
C ALA A 57 0.06 -10.01 -13.32
N GLY A 58 0.31 -10.26 -12.04
CA GLY A 58 -0.72 -10.47 -11.04
C GLY A 58 -0.38 -9.88 -9.68
N LEU A 59 -1.39 -9.31 -9.02
CA LEU A 59 -1.33 -8.96 -7.60
C LEU A 59 -1.87 -10.13 -6.79
N VAL A 60 -0.94 -10.98 -6.35
CA VAL A 60 -1.22 -12.29 -5.78
C VAL A 60 -0.76 -12.37 -4.33
N ARG A 61 -1.16 -13.44 -3.65
CA ARG A 61 -0.70 -13.74 -2.29
C ARG A 61 0.49 -14.70 -2.35
N LEU A 62 1.44 -14.50 -1.45
CA LEU A 62 2.55 -15.42 -1.25
C LEU A 62 2.13 -16.55 -0.29
N PRO A 63 2.74 -17.75 -0.41
CA PRO A 63 3.82 -18.11 -1.34
C PRO A 63 3.35 -18.34 -2.78
N VAL A 64 4.25 -18.14 -3.73
CA VAL A 64 4.12 -18.59 -5.13
C VAL A 64 5.34 -19.42 -5.50
N ASP A 65 5.20 -20.32 -6.47
CA ASP A 65 6.32 -21.10 -7.00
C ASP A 65 7.31 -20.17 -7.72
N ARG A 66 8.50 -20.01 -7.15
CA ARG A 66 9.56 -19.13 -7.66
C ARG A 66 10.28 -19.68 -8.88
N THR A 67 10.08 -20.96 -9.21
CA THR A 67 10.62 -21.57 -10.43
C THR A 67 9.77 -21.21 -11.65
N LEU A 68 8.47 -20.99 -11.45
CA LEU A 68 7.52 -20.62 -12.49
C LEU A 68 7.29 -19.10 -12.55
N LEU A 69 7.37 -18.43 -11.40
CA LEU A 69 6.97 -17.03 -11.25
C LEU A 69 8.05 -16.20 -10.57
N SER A 70 8.34 -15.04 -11.16
CA SER A 70 9.00 -13.96 -10.45
C SER A 70 8.01 -13.25 -9.52
N ALA A 71 8.47 -12.76 -8.37
CA ALA A 71 7.60 -11.98 -7.49
C ALA A 71 8.34 -10.94 -6.63
N ILE A 72 7.73 -9.78 -6.45
CA ILE A 72 8.17 -8.70 -5.57
C ILE A 72 7.13 -8.53 -4.46
N PRO A 73 7.48 -8.78 -3.18
CA PRO A 73 6.60 -8.47 -2.06
C PRO A 73 6.27 -6.98 -2.02
N LEU A 74 5.00 -6.63 -1.79
CA LEU A 74 4.51 -5.26 -1.76
C LEU A 74 4.21 -4.82 -0.34
N TYR A 75 3.41 -5.60 0.37
CA TYR A 75 3.05 -5.34 1.76
C TYR A 75 2.58 -6.62 2.45
N THR A 76 2.66 -6.61 3.78
CA THR A 76 2.08 -7.62 4.65
C THR A 76 0.76 -7.10 5.19
N GLU A 77 -0.27 -7.94 5.18
CA GLU A 77 -1.58 -7.60 5.71
C GLU A 77 -1.69 -8.00 7.17
N THR A 78 -2.30 -7.14 7.98
CA THR A 78 -2.66 -7.46 9.36
C THR A 78 -3.76 -8.51 9.37
N THR A 79 -3.54 -9.57 10.12
CA THR A 79 -4.57 -10.59 10.40
C THR A 79 -5.51 -10.08 11.47
N VAL A 80 -6.81 -10.26 11.25
CA VAL A 80 -7.87 -9.86 12.16
C VAL A 80 -8.82 -11.03 12.39
N VAL A 81 -9.45 -11.06 13.56
CA VAL A 81 -10.59 -11.94 13.82
C VAL A 81 -11.88 -11.19 13.53
N VAL A 82 -12.74 -11.79 12.71
CA VAL A 82 -14.09 -11.32 12.39
C VAL A 82 -15.05 -11.95 13.39
N ILE A 83 -15.85 -11.11 14.04
CA ILE A 83 -16.74 -11.47 15.15
C ILE A 83 -18.04 -10.66 15.09
N PRO A 84 -19.16 -11.17 15.65
CA PRO A 84 -20.35 -10.37 15.87
C PRO A 84 -20.08 -9.16 16.77
N LYS A 85 -20.80 -8.05 16.56
CA LYS A 85 -20.65 -6.84 17.39
C LYS A 85 -20.98 -7.04 18.88
N GLY A 86 -21.76 -8.08 19.21
CA GLY A 86 -22.08 -8.46 20.60
C GLY A 86 -21.06 -9.41 21.25
N HIS A 87 -19.99 -9.79 20.53
CA HIS A 87 -19.02 -10.77 21.02
C HIS A 87 -18.13 -10.19 22.13
N VAL A 88 -17.76 -11.01 23.12
CA VAL A 88 -16.94 -10.58 24.29
C VAL A 88 -15.59 -9.98 23.88
N ALA A 89 -14.96 -10.54 22.84
CA ALA A 89 -13.69 -10.05 22.29
C ALA A 89 -13.75 -8.60 21.76
N THR A 90 -14.94 -8.02 21.59
CA THR A 90 -15.07 -6.60 21.22
C THR A 90 -14.67 -5.63 22.34
N ALA A 91 -14.59 -6.11 23.59
CA ALA A 91 -14.19 -5.32 24.76
C ALA A 91 -12.71 -4.89 24.74
N ALA A 92 -11.87 -5.57 23.96
CA ALA A 92 -10.47 -5.23 23.77
C ALA A 92 -10.25 -4.61 22.37
N GLU A 93 -9.18 -3.81 22.22
CA GLU A 93 -8.78 -3.24 20.92
C GLU A 93 -8.10 -4.28 20.02
N GLU A 94 -7.44 -5.27 20.62
CA GLU A 94 -6.75 -6.40 19.98
C GLU A 94 -7.13 -7.68 20.72
N VAL A 95 -7.00 -8.83 20.05
CA VAL A 95 -7.34 -10.15 20.57
C VAL A 95 -6.12 -11.04 20.44
N SER A 96 -5.73 -11.73 21.51
CA SER A 96 -4.62 -12.70 21.43
C SER A 96 -5.11 -14.04 20.89
N LEU A 97 -4.20 -14.87 20.38
CA LEU A 97 -4.55 -16.24 19.97
C LEU A 97 -5.10 -17.06 21.15
N ALA A 98 -4.64 -16.81 22.37
CA ALA A 98 -5.10 -17.51 23.57
C ALA A 98 -6.56 -17.17 23.93
N ASP A 99 -7.01 -15.95 23.64
CA ASP A 99 -8.41 -15.54 23.86
C ASP A 99 -9.38 -16.28 22.94
N LEU A 100 -8.88 -16.92 21.87
CA LEU A 100 -9.67 -17.69 20.90
C LEU A 100 -9.66 -19.20 21.18
N ALA A 101 -8.96 -19.67 22.22
CA ALA A 101 -8.78 -21.10 22.50
C ALA A 101 -10.10 -21.87 22.66
N ASP A 102 -11.09 -21.23 23.28
CA ASP A 102 -12.41 -21.82 23.52
C ASP A 102 -13.40 -21.55 22.37
N GLU A 103 -13.06 -20.68 21.42
CA GLU A 103 -13.93 -20.33 20.30
C GLU A 103 -13.94 -21.42 19.23
N VAL A 104 -15.07 -21.53 18.51
CA VAL A 104 -15.11 -22.31 17.27
C VAL A 104 -14.48 -21.46 16.16
N VAL A 105 -13.36 -21.90 15.61
CA VAL A 105 -12.66 -21.22 14.52
C VAL A 105 -13.09 -21.83 13.19
N LEU A 106 -13.70 -21.01 12.36
CA LEU A 106 -14.03 -21.34 10.97
C LEU A 106 -12.75 -21.28 10.13
N HIS A 107 -12.55 -22.31 9.31
CA HIS A 107 -11.39 -22.44 8.43
C HIS A 107 -11.88 -22.78 7.02
N PRO A 108 -12.16 -21.79 6.16
CA PRO A 108 -12.68 -22.03 4.82
C PRO A 108 -11.64 -22.73 3.93
N LEU A 109 -12.09 -23.37 2.85
CA LEU A 109 -11.19 -24.08 1.91
C LEU A 109 -10.27 -23.15 1.12
N ASP A 110 -10.64 -21.88 1.00
CA ASP A 110 -9.86 -20.83 0.32
C ASP A 110 -8.99 -19.98 1.27
N ASP A 111 -8.76 -20.44 2.50
CA ASP A 111 -7.94 -19.71 3.48
C ASP A 111 -6.50 -19.49 2.97
N LEU A 112 -5.96 -18.33 3.35
CA LEU A 112 -4.70 -17.76 2.86
C LEU A 112 -3.69 -17.56 3.97
N LEU A 113 -4.05 -17.97 5.19
CA LEU A 113 -3.20 -17.96 6.37
C LEU A 113 -2.57 -19.35 6.54
N ASP A 114 -1.25 -19.36 6.64
CA ASP A 114 -0.47 -20.59 6.82
C ASP A 114 -0.41 -20.96 8.32
N TRP A 115 -1.42 -21.71 8.77
CA TRP A 115 -1.56 -22.14 10.16
C TRP A 115 -0.80 -23.43 10.42
N GLU A 116 0.11 -23.42 11.40
CA GLU A 116 0.67 -24.67 11.96
C GLU A 116 -0.39 -25.39 12.82
N ALA A 117 -1.10 -24.62 13.65
CA ALA A 117 -2.26 -25.07 14.42
C ALA A 117 -3.27 -23.92 14.52
N LEU A 118 -4.56 -24.23 14.36
CA LEU A 118 -5.61 -23.23 14.58
C LEU A 118 -5.66 -22.84 16.06
N PRO A 119 -5.87 -21.55 16.38
CA PRO A 119 -5.77 -21.05 17.76
C PRO A 119 -6.96 -21.43 18.66
N GLY A 120 -7.99 -22.07 18.11
CA GLY A 120 -9.20 -22.49 18.83
C GLY A 120 -9.73 -23.82 18.31
N ARG A 121 -10.97 -24.15 18.66
CA ARG A 121 -11.59 -25.43 18.28
C ARG A 121 -11.99 -25.38 16.80
N PRO A 122 -11.51 -26.30 15.94
CA PRO A 122 -11.92 -26.30 14.55
C PRO A 122 -13.42 -26.59 14.42
N ALA A 123 -14.09 -25.89 13.51
CA ALA A 123 -15.45 -26.24 13.12
C ALA A 123 -15.50 -27.67 12.53
N ILE A 124 -16.64 -28.34 12.70
CA ILE A 124 -16.85 -29.72 12.21
C ILE A 124 -16.73 -29.78 10.68
N GLU A 125 -17.30 -28.79 10.00
CA GLU A 125 -17.27 -28.65 8.56
C GLU A 125 -16.55 -27.36 8.15
N ARG A 126 -15.80 -27.44 7.05
CA ARG A 126 -15.09 -26.30 6.48
C ARG A 126 -15.97 -25.62 5.43
N PRO A 127 -16.26 -24.32 5.56
CA PRO A 127 -16.97 -23.58 4.52
C PRO A 127 -16.21 -23.60 3.21
N ALA A 128 -16.91 -23.61 2.08
CA ALA A 128 -16.28 -23.65 0.76
C ALA A 128 -15.47 -22.37 0.51
N THR A 129 -15.98 -21.21 0.93
CA THR A 129 -15.33 -19.92 0.72
C THR A 129 -15.26 -19.07 1.98
N THR A 130 -14.38 -18.09 1.97
CA THR A 130 -14.28 -17.06 3.02
C THR A 130 -15.59 -16.29 3.15
N ALA A 131 -16.32 -16.07 2.06
CA ALA A 131 -17.64 -15.44 2.09
C ALA A 131 -18.67 -16.29 2.86
N ASP A 132 -18.70 -17.59 2.62
CA ASP A 132 -19.59 -18.52 3.35
C ASP A 132 -19.24 -18.58 4.83
N ALA A 133 -17.94 -18.57 5.16
CA ALA A 133 -17.49 -18.51 6.54
C ALA A 133 -17.97 -17.22 7.24
N VAL A 134 -17.93 -16.07 6.56
CA VAL A 134 -18.44 -14.80 7.11
C VAL A 134 -19.94 -14.87 7.42
N GLU A 135 -20.74 -15.54 6.59
CA GLU A 135 -22.17 -15.75 6.87
C GLU A 135 -22.37 -16.60 8.13
N LEU A 136 -21.55 -17.63 8.34
CA LEU A 136 -21.59 -18.45 9.56
C LEU A 136 -21.15 -17.67 10.82
N VAL A 137 -20.16 -16.78 10.71
CA VAL A 137 -19.81 -15.86 11.81
C VAL A 137 -21.02 -14.98 12.16
N ALA A 138 -21.71 -14.44 11.16
CA ALA A 138 -22.90 -13.61 11.40
C ALA A 138 -24.05 -14.39 12.04
N ALA A 139 -24.17 -15.69 11.75
CA ALA A 139 -25.10 -16.59 12.43
C ALA A 139 -24.66 -16.99 13.84
N GLY A 140 -23.48 -16.55 14.30
CA GLY A 140 -22.94 -16.87 15.64
C GLY A 140 -22.38 -18.28 15.77
N VAL A 141 -22.06 -18.95 14.66
CA VAL A 141 -21.53 -20.33 14.66
C VAL A 141 -20.09 -20.39 15.16
N GLY A 142 -19.32 -19.32 14.97
CA GLY A 142 -17.93 -19.24 15.38
C GLY A 142 -17.29 -17.93 14.96
N VAL A 143 -15.95 -17.90 15.00
CA VAL A 143 -15.11 -16.76 14.61
C VAL A 143 -14.26 -17.12 13.40
N LEU A 144 -13.80 -16.11 12.66
CA LEU A 144 -12.99 -16.31 11.45
C LEU A 144 -11.77 -15.39 11.48
N LEU A 145 -10.57 -15.95 11.27
CA LEU A 145 -9.36 -15.16 11.11
C LEU A 145 -9.05 -14.97 9.63
N VAL A 146 -8.87 -13.72 9.20
CA VAL A 146 -8.57 -13.38 7.80
C VAL A 146 -7.66 -12.15 7.74
N PRO A 147 -6.98 -11.92 6.60
CA PRO A 147 -6.40 -10.61 6.31
C PRO A 147 -7.45 -9.49 6.42
N GLN A 148 -7.06 -8.35 6.99
CA GLN A 148 -7.97 -7.20 7.20
C GLN A 148 -8.65 -6.73 5.91
N SER A 149 -8.01 -6.89 4.76
CA SER A 149 -8.60 -6.55 3.47
C SER A 149 -9.81 -7.42 3.13
N LEU A 150 -9.80 -8.71 3.47
CA LEU A 150 -10.95 -9.61 3.27
C LEU A 150 -12.07 -9.30 4.28
N ALA A 151 -11.72 -8.99 5.53
CA ALA A 151 -12.71 -8.52 6.51
C ALA A 151 -13.42 -7.23 6.04
N ARG A 152 -12.70 -6.34 5.35
CA ARG A 152 -13.28 -5.13 4.72
C ARG A 152 -14.10 -5.46 3.47
N LEU A 153 -13.62 -6.39 2.64
CA LEU A 153 -14.31 -6.82 1.42
C LEU A 153 -15.69 -7.43 1.75
N HIS A 154 -15.76 -8.27 2.78
CA HIS A 154 -16.98 -8.93 3.24
C HIS A 154 -17.66 -8.20 4.41
N HIS A 155 -17.40 -6.89 4.57
CA HIS A 155 -17.95 -6.13 5.67
C HIS A 155 -19.48 -6.11 5.65
N ARG A 156 -20.08 -6.30 6.83
CA ARG A 156 -21.53 -6.22 7.07
C ARG A 156 -21.83 -5.57 8.42
N LYS A 157 -23.07 -5.08 8.58
CA LYS A 157 -23.44 -4.14 9.67
C LYS A 157 -23.43 -4.75 11.08
N ASP A 158 -23.62 -6.05 11.19
CA ASP A 158 -23.71 -6.86 12.41
C ASP A 158 -22.36 -7.47 12.83
N LEU A 159 -21.35 -7.42 11.96
CA LEU A 159 -19.99 -7.88 12.24
C LEU A 159 -19.04 -6.71 12.51
N THR A 160 -17.94 -7.04 13.16
CA THR A 160 -16.75 -6.18 13.35
C THR A 160 -15.50 -7.05 13.31
N TYR A 161 -14.32 -6.44 13.37
CA TYR A 161 -13.08 -7.18 13.48
C TYR A 161 -12.12 -6.56 14.49
N ARG A 162 -11.23 -7.39 15.06
CA ARG A 162 -10.11 -6.98 15.92
C ARG A 162 -8.79 -7.52 15.40
N PRO A 163 -7.69 -6.74 15.40
CA PRO A 163 -6.37 -7.26 15.11
C PRO A 163 -6.02 -8.43 16.02
N VAL A 164 -5.34 -9.43 15.45
CA VAL A 164 -4.79 -10.57 16.19
C VAL A 164 -3.28 -10.55 16.02
N PRO A 165 -2.55 -9.90 16.93
CA PRO A 165 -1.10 -9.93 16.92
C PRO A 165 -0.58 -11.37 16.99
N GLN A 166 0.60 -11.62 16.42
CA GLN A 166 1.25 -12.94 16.35
C GLN A 166 0.51 -14.03 15.56
N ALA A 167 -0.66 -13.76 14.98
CA ALA A 167 -1.25 -14.64 13.97
C ALA A 167 -0.37 -14.70 12.71
N PRO A 168 -0.40 -15.81 11.94
CA PRO A 168 0.19 -15.87 10.61
C PRO A 168 -0.32 -14.70 9.77
N ALA A 169 0.56 -14.11 8.96
CA ALA A 169 0.24 -12.96 8.15
C ALA A 169 0.26 -13.32 6.65
N SER A 170 -0.68 -12.75 5.90
CA SER A 170 -0.68 -12.88 4.44
C SER A 170 0.14 -11.77 3.80
N ARG A 171 0.92 -12.10 2.76
CA ARG A 171 1.76 -11.15 2.03
C ARG A 171 1.26 -10.99 0.61
N VAL A 172 1.03 -9.76 0.18
CA VAL A 172 0.67 -9.44 -1.20
C VAL A 172 1.94 -9.14 -1.98
N ALA A 173 2.04 -9.71 -3.18
CA ALA A 173 3.16 -9.53 -4.10
C ALA A 173 2.66 -9.16 -5.50
N LEU A 174 3.49 -8.40 -6.23
CA LEU A 174 3.41 -8.36 -7.68
C LEU A 174 4.15 -9.59 -8.20
N SER A 175 3.51 -10.40 -9.04
CA SER A 175 4.09 -11.60 -9.64
C SER A 175 3.86 -11.63 -11.14
N TRP A 176 4.76 -12.30 -11.88
CA TRP A 176 4.69 -12.46 -13.33
C TRP A 176 5.47 -13.72 -13.73
N PRO A 177 5.25 -14.27 -14.95
CA PRO A 177 6.01 -15.42 -15.44
C PRO A 177 7.52 -15.26 -15.31
N GLN A 178 8.21 -16.30 -14.85
CA GLN A 178 9.67 -16.32 -14.84
C GLN A 178 10.20 -16.49 -16.27
N GLU A 179 11.07 -15.56 -16.68
CA GLU A 179 11.70 -15.54 -18.00
C GLU A 179 13.16 -15.07 -17.90
N GLU A 180 13.95 -15.32 -18.95
CA GLU A 180 15.32 -14.81 -19.05
C GLU A 180 15.36 -13.28 -19.13
N THR A 181 14.40 -12.68 -19.84
CA THR A 181 14.24 -11.22 -19.95
C THR A 181 12.82 -10.83 -19.62
N THR A 182 12.64 -9.95 -18.63
CA THR A 182 11.32 -9.40 -18.28
C THR A 182 10.76 -8.56 -19.44
N PRO A 183 9.51 -8.78 -19.88
CA PRO A 183 8.88 -7.94 -20.90
C PRO A 183 8.79 -6.45 -20.50
N ASP A 184 8.94 -5.54 -21.46
CA ASP A 184 9.01 -4.09 -21.23
C ASP A 184 7.80 -3.52 -20.45
N LEU A 185 6.59 -3.99 -20.76
CA LEU A 185 5.37 -3.56 -20.06
C LEU A 185 5.33 -4.03 -18.60
N VAL A 186 5.87 -5.23 -18.32
CA VAL A 186 6.02 -5.73 -16.95
C VAL A 186 7.06 -4.90 -16.19
N GLU A 187 8.19 -4.55 -16.82
CA GLU A 187 9.20 -3.67 -16.23
C GLU A 187 8.67 -2.26 -15.91
N GLU A 188 7.83 -1.70 -16.78
CA GLU A 188 7.16 -0.42 -16.53
C GLU A 188 6.18 -0.55 -15.36
N PHE A 189 5.37 -1.61 -15.30
CA PHE A 189 4.46 -1.85 -14.18
C PHE A 189 5.23 -2.05 -12.85
N ILE A 190 6.33 -2.80 -12.86
CA ILE A 190 7.25 -2.91 -11.71
C ILE A 190 7.74 -1.51 -11.30
N GLY A 191 8.04 -0.64 -12.27
CA GLY A 191 8.44 0.74 -12.00
C GLY A 191 7.36 1.57 -11.32
N ILE A 192 6.12 1.43 -11.78
CA ILE A 192 4.94 2.07 -11.18
C ILE A 192 4.74 1.57 -9.75
N VAL A 193 4.81 0.26 -9.53
CA VAL A 193 4.61 -0.36 -8.22
C VAL A 193 5.68 0.07 -7.22
N ARG A 194 6.93 0.18 -7.67
CA ARG A 194 8.05 0.71 -6.87
C ARG A 194 8.05 2.24 -6.72
N GLY A 195 7.09 2.95 -7.30
CA GLY A 195 6.99 4.40 -7.20
C GLY A 195 8.06 5.18 -7.97
N ARG A 196 8.76 4.55 -8.94
CA ARG A 196 9.73 5.25 -9.80
C ARG A 196 9.01 6.35 -10.56
N THR A 197 9.39 7.62 -10.41
CA THR A 197 8.73 8.74 -11.11
C THR A 197 9.05 8.74 -12.60
N VAL A 198 8.22 9.40 -13.41
CA VAL A 198 8.31 9.47 -14.89
C VAL A 198 9.66 10.06 -15.37
N ASN A 199 10.41 10.74 -14.49
CA ASN A 199 11.73 11.29 -14.77
C ASN A 199 12.90 10.32 -14.49
N SER A 200 12.63 9.05 -14.17
CA SER A 200 13.68 8.05 -13.98
C SER A 200 14.31 7.67 -15.32
N THR A 201 15.60 7.98 -15.46
CA THR A 201 16.43 7.98 -16.67
C THR A 201 16.67 6.62 -17.35
N ARG A 202 15.88 5.59 -17.05
CA ARG A 202 15.93 4.29 -17.76
C ARG A 202 14.85 4.14 -18.84
N GLY A 203 13.78 4.93 -18.83
CA GLY A 203 12.69 4.88 -19.83
C GLY A 203 12.89 5.76 -21.08
N ARG A 204 14.01 6.48 -21.20
CA ARG A 204 14.29 7.35 -22.37
C ARG A 204 15.30 6.75 -23.36
N VAL A 205 15.95 5.63 -23.04
CA VAL A 205 16.98 5.06 -23.93
C VAL A 205 16.35 4.12 -24.97
N ALA A 206 15.43 4.66 -25.77
CA ALA A 206 15.06 4.11 -27.08
C ALA A 206 14.61 5.20 -28.07
N ALA A 207 14.45 6.47 -27.65
CA ALA A 207 14.08 7.55 -28.55
C ALA A 207 14.72 8.88 -28.13
N ALA A 208 16.01 9.05 -28.48
CA ALA A 208 16.62 10.32 -28.89
C ALA A 208 18.13 10.11 -29.11
N ALA A 209 18.49 9.70 -30.33
CA ALA A 209 19.81 10.03 -30.86
C ALA A 209 19.82 11.50 -31.28
N GLN A 210 20.71 12.33 -30.70
CA GLN A 210 21.27 13.58 -31.28
C GLN A 210 22.23 14.32 -30.29
N PRO A 211 23.12 15.25 -30.73
CA PRO A 211 24.53 15.06 -31.12
C PRO A 211 25.53 15.70 -30.10
N PRO A 212 26.88 15.60 -30.29
CA PRO A 212 27.85 15.98 -29.26
C PRO A 212 27.96 17.49 -29.01
N ALA A 213 28.15 17.82 -27.73
CA ALA A 213 28.32 19.16 -27.19
C ALA A 213 29.60 19.85 -27.68
N LYS A 214 29.49 20.71 -28.69
CA LYS A 214 30.51 21.75 -28.98
C LYS A 214 29.96 23.18 -29.04
N GLU A 215 28.68 23.39 -28.74
CA GLU A 215 28.04 24.70 -28.89
C GLU A 215 27.54 25.32 -27.57
N LYS A 216 28.18 25.01 -26.44
CA LYS A 216 27.94 25.70 -25.15
C LYS A 216 29.13 26.54 -24.67
N ALA A 217 30.25 26.54 -25.39
CA ALA A 217 31.44 27.32 -25.04
C ALA A 217 31.46 28.75 -25.62
N ARG A 218 30.65 29.06 -26.66
CA ARG A 218 30.69 30.36 -27.34
C ARG A 218 29.81 31.46 -26.72
N ALA A 219 28.89 31.12 -25.82
CA ALA A 219 28.00 32.11 -25.19
C ALA A 219 28.60 32.80 -23.95
N LYS A 220 29.71 32.30 -23.40
CA LYS A 220 30.34 32.86 -22.18
C LYS A 220 31.45 33.88 -22.45
N ALA A 221 31.87 34.04 -23.71
CA ALA A 221 32.96 34.95 -24.11
C ALA A 221 32.50 36.33 -24.61
N LYS A 222 31.19 36.58 -24.78
CA LYS A 222 30.67 37.84 -25.34
C LYS A 222 30.13 38.86 -24.33
N ARG A 223 30.37 38.66 -23.03
CA ARG A 223 29.87 39.56 -21.97
C ARG A 223 30.98 40.26 -21.16
N ALA A 224 32.23 40.17 -21.61
CA ALA A 224 33.40 40.70 -20.91
C ALA A 224 34.07 41.92 -21.58
N GLU A 225 33.59 42.38 -22.75
CA GLU A 225 34.14 43.57 -23.41
C GLU A 225 33.01 44.53 -23.79
N THR A 226 32.69 45.46 -22.89
CA THR A 226 32.24 46.83 -23.19
C THR A 226 31.94 47.54 -21.87
N GLY A 227 32.65 48.64 -21.56
CA GLY A 227 32.13 49.69 -20.68
C GLY A 227 32.97 50.09 -19.47
N GLU A 228 34.10 50.72 -19.75
CA GLU A 228 34.94 51.56 -18.88
C GLU A 228 34.18 52.80 -18.31
N GLY A 229 34.52 53.28 -17.11
CA GLY A 229 34.07 54.63 -16.68
C GLY A 229 34.02 55.00 -15.19
N ALA A 230 35.17 55.08 -14.52
CA ALA A 230 35.59 56.10 -13.52
C ALA A 230 34.68 56.65 -12.38
N ARG A 231 35.26 56.58 -11.15
CA ARG A 231 35.25 57.57 -10.02
C ARG A 231 33.94 57.71 -9.20
N ARG A 232 33.88 57.79 -7.86
CA ARG A 232 34.81 58.25 -6.79
C ARG A 232 34.34 57.74 -5.39
N LYS A 233 35.28 57.59 -4.45
CA LYS A 233 35.10 57.45 -2.96
C LYS A 233 34.54 58.77 -2.35
N PRO A 234 33.98 58.82 -1.10
CA PRO A 234 34.61 58.25 0.11
C PRO A 234 33.68 57.68 1.23
N ALA A 235 34.31 56.96 2.17
CA ALA A 235 33.84 56.64 3.53
C ALA A 235 33.98 57.91 4.43
N PRO A 236 33.69 57.96 5.77
CA PRO A 236 33.62 56.85 6.74
C PRO A 236 32.63 57.03 7.93
N GLY A 237 32.65 56.11 8.91
CA GLY A 237 32.19 56.34 10.30
C GLY A 237 31.36 55.17 10.85
N ARG A 238 31.95 54.24 11.62
CA ARG A 238 32.23 54.23 13.07
C ARG A 238 31.01 53.93 13.97
N GLN A 239 31.08 52.74 14.57
CA GLN A 239 30.99 52.41 16.01
C GLN A 239 29.83 52.92 16.89
N GLY A 240 29.27 51.97 17.66
CA GLY A 240 28.53 52.19 18.92
C GLY A 240 27.61 50.99 19.20
N ALA A 241 28.04 49.97 19.95
CA ALA A 241 27.87 49.83 21.42
C ALA A 241 26.36 49.77 21.81
N ALA A 242 25.88 48.59 22.23
CA ALA A 242 25.62 48.22 23.64
C ALA A 242 24.43 49.02 24.23
N ASP A 243 23.43 48.50 24.94
CA ASP A 243 23.41 47.43 25.93
C ASP A 243 21.94 47.31 26.45
N ARG A 244 21.64 46.23 27.17
CA ARG A 244 20.61 46.04 28.23
C ARG A 244 19.13 45.79 27.93
N ARG A 245 18.78 44.52 28.18
CA ARG A 245 17.88 43.98 29.23
C ARG A 245 16.55 44.69 29.50
N GLY A 246 15.49 43.86 29.39
CA GLY A 246 14.67 43.50 30.55
C GLY A 246 13.18 43.81 30.42
N THR A 247 12.34 42.77 30.44
CA THR A 247 11.33 42.49 31.50
C THR A 247 10.31 41.46 31.00
N ALA A 248 9.89 40.59 31.92
CA ALA A 248 8.99 39.46 31.72
C ALA A 248 7.52 39.83 32.13
N PRO A 249 6.58 38.91 32.38
CA PRO A 249 5.31 38.83 31.65
C PRO A 249 4.06 39.19 32.49
N LYS A 250 2.92 39.39 31.82
CA LYS A 250 1.55 39.35 32.39
C LYS A 250 0.69 38.58 31.39
N GLY A 251 -0.17 37.63 31.74
CA GLY A 251 -0.97 37.45 32.95
C GLY A 251 -2.43 37.66 32.58
N GLY A 252 -3.29 36.65 32.77
CA GLY A 252 -4.73 36.79 32.53
C GLY A 252 -5.50 35.48 32.69
N ARG A 253 -5.91 35.17 33.93
CA ARG A 253 -6.84 34.10 34.31
C ARG A 253 -7.93 34.75 35.17
N SER A 254 -9.19 34.51 34.84
CA SER A 254 -10.39 34.63 35.70
C SER A 254 -11.37 33.58 35.12
N GLY A 255 -12.02 32.67 35.85
CA GLY A 255 -12.72 32.71 37.15
C GLY A 255 -14.18 32.31 36.83
N GLN A 256 -14.99 31.56 37.57
CA GLN A 256 -14.94 30.89 38.86
C GLN A 256 -16.17 29.95 38.94
N ALA A 257 -16.13 29.04 39.92
CA ALA A 257 -17.05 27.96 40.29
C ALA A 257 -18.55 28.27 40.53
N GLY A 258 -19.37 27.22 40.44
CA GLY A 258 -20.77 27.17 40.89
C GLY A 258 -21.21 25.78 41.41
N LYS A 259 -21.13 25.62 42.74
CA LYS A 259 -21.80 24.75 43.74
C LYS A 259 -22.52 23.41 43.40
N ARG A 260 -22.22 22.45 44.29
CA ARG A 260 -22.94 21.23 44.74
C ARG A 260 -24.45 21.36 44.97
N GLY A 261 -25.18 20.25 44.72
CA GLY A 261 -26.48 19.93 45.35
C GLY A 261 -27.02 18.52 45.00
N LYS A 262 -27.26 17.69 46.03
CA LYS A 262 -28.10 16.46 46.08
C LYS A 262 -28.52 16.29 47.56
N PRO A 263 -29.53 15.49 47.96
CA PRO A 263 -30.73 14.97 47.27
C PRO A 263 -32.04 15.12 48.11
N ARG A 264 -33.20 14.74 47.55
CA ARG A 264 -34.50 14.27 48.14
C ARG A 264 -35.49 14.23 46.96
N GLY A 265 -36.39 13.27 46.69
CA GLY A 265 -36.97 12.14 47.42
C GLY A 265 -38.45 12.09 47.03
N ARG A 266 -38.88 11.07 46.27
CA ARG A 266 -40.21 10.42 46.30
C ARG A 266 -40.19 9.22 45.36
#